data_AF-A0A497ENG3-F1
#
_entry.id   AF-A0A497ENG3-F1
#
_cell.length_a   1.000
_cell.length_b   1.000
_cell.length_c   1.000
_cell.angle_alpha   90.00
_cell.angle_beta   90.00
_cell.angle_gamma   90.00
#
_symmetry.space_group_name_H-M   'P 1'
#
loop_
_entity.id
_entity.type
_entity.pdbx_description
1 polymer ?
#
loop_
_entity_poly.entity_id
_entity_poly.type
_entity_poly.pdbx_seq_one_letter_code
_entity_poly.pdbx_strand_id
1 'polypeptide(L)' 'KIMVEEFKLGGEENYLKLRLLGEPYDPERHRHGIHVKAVTYHLMEIRSEDSKKILRFLLDI' A
#
# COMPACT_ATOMS: atom_id res chain seq x y z
N LYS A 1 -2.26 -11.24 5.39
CA LYS A 1 -3.69 -10.84 5.21
C LYS A 1 -3.83 -9.37 5.59
N ILE A 2 -4.55 -8.58 4.80
CA ILE A 2 -4.82 -7.16 5.09
C ILE A 2 -6.26 -7.07 5.61
N MET A 3 -6.46 -6.40 6.74
CA MET A 3 -7.78 -6.15 7.31
C MET A 3 -7.95 -4.66 7.53
N VAL A 4 -9.07 -4.10 7.08
CA VAL A 4 -9.43 -2.71 7.35
C VAL A 4 -10.12 -2.66 8.70
N GLU A 5 -9.57 -1.90 9.63
CA GLU A 5 -10.19 -1.68 10.94
C GLU A 5 -11.11 -0.46 10.89
N GLU A 6 -10.62 0.65 10.33
CA GLU A 6 -11.38 1.90 10.21
C GLU A 6 -11.01 2.63 8.92
N PHE A 7 -12.00 3.26 8.28
CA PHE A 7 -11.80 4.11 7.11
C PHE A 7 -12.81 5.26 7.13
N LYS A 8 -12.33 6.50 7.08
CA LYS A 8 -13.12 7.73 6.99
C LYS A 8 -12.53 8.65 5.93
N LEU A 9 -13.37 9.11 5.01
CA LEU A 9 -12.99 10.03 3.95
C LEU A 9 -14.04 11.12 3.82
N GLY A 10 -13.63 12.38 3.61
CA GLY A 10 -14.55 13.50 3.39
C GLY A 10 -15.03 14.25 4.64
N GLY A 11 -14.35 14.08 5.78
CA GLY A 11 -14.49 14.96 6.95
C GLY A 11 -13.44 16.06 6.99
N GLU A 12 -13.26 16.72 8.14
CA GLU A 12 -12.13 17.65 8.36
C GLU A 12 -10.77 16.95 8.18
N GLU A 13 -10.69 15.69 8.58
CA GLU A 13 -9.52 14.83 8.39
C GLU A 13 -9.91 13.50 7.73
N ASN A 14 -8.98 12.97 6.92
CA ASN A 14 -9.09 11.64 6.34
C ASN A 14 -8.35 10.63 7.22
N TYR A 15 -8.97 9.48 7.49
CA TYR A 15 -8.42 8.47 8.40
C TYR A 15 -8.48 7.06 7.79
N LEU A 16 -7.40 6.31 7.92
CA LEU A 16 -7.31 4.92 7.50
C LEU A 16 -6.51 4.11 8.53
N LYS A 17 -7.13 3.06 9.07
CA LYS A 17 -6.52 2.12 10.01
C LYS A 17 -6.59 0.70 9.46
N LEU A 18 -5.43 0.07 9.34
CA LEU A 18 -5.28 -1.26 8.77
C LEU A 18 -4.53 -2.17 9.75
N ARG A 19 -4.90 -3.46 9.77
CA ARG A 19 -4.12 -4.53 10.37
C ARG A 19 -3.50 -5.39 9.29
N LEU A 20 -2.17 -5.51 9.35
CA LEU A 20 -1.38 -6.36 8.47
C LEU A 20 -0.94 -7.60 9.24
N LEU A 21 -1.12 -8.77 8.63
CA LEU A 21 -0.63 -10.06 9.12
C LEU A 21 0.46 -10.57 8.19
N GLY A 22 1.66 -10.78 8.73
CA GLY A 22 2.84 -11.33 8.07
C GLY A 22 3.78 -12.02 9.07
N GLU A 23 4.94 -12.47 8.59
CA GLU A 23 6.01 -13.08 9.39
C GLU A 23 7.33 -12.30 9.22
N PRO A 24 8.30 -12.42 10.15
CA PRO A 24 9.63 -11.85 9.97
C PRO A 24 10.28 -12.35 8.68
N TYR A 25 11.00 -11.45 8.00
CA TYR A 25 11.72 -11.80 6.78
C TYR A 25 12.91 -12.73 7.08
N ASP A 26 12.88 -13.89 6.46
CA ASP A 26 13.93 -14.92 6.47
C ASP A 26 14.51 -15.09 5.05
N PRO A 27 15.79 -14.75 4.81
CA PRO A 27 16.45 -14.91 3.51
C PRO A 27 16.49 -16.34 2.95
N GLU A 28 16.50 -17.37 3.81
CA GLU A 28 16.58 -18.76 3.34
C GLU A 28 15.20 -19.27 2.88
N ARG A 29 14.12 -18.78 3.49
CA ARG A 29 12.74 -19.15 3.16
C ARG A 29 12.11 -18.22 2.12
N HIS A 30 12.51 -16.95 2.06
CA HIS A 30 11.89 -15.95 1.20
C HIS A 30 12.80 -15.55 0.04
N ARG A 31 12.27 -15.65 -1.17
CA ARG A 31 12.98 -15.27 -2.40
C ARG A 31 13.35 -13.78 -2.36
N HIS A 32 14.62 -13.46 -2.59
CA HIS A 32 15.06 -12.08 -2.73
C HIS A 32 14.36 -11.41 -3.91
N GLY A 33 13.61 -10.35 -3.62
CA GLY A 33 13.09 -9.42 -4.62
C GLY A 33 14.03 -8.23 -4.78
N ILE A 34 13.45 -7.06 -5.00
CA ILE A 34 14.17 -5.79 -5.06
C ILE A 34 14.00 -5.07 -3.72
N HIS A 35 15.07 -4.48 -3.19
CA HIS A 35 14.99 -3.60 -2.02
C HIS A 35 14.38 -2.27 -2.44
N VAL A 36 13.33 -1.84 -1.74
CA VAL A 36 12.66 -0.56 -1.95
C VAL A 36 13.23 0.43 -0.94
N LYS A 37 13.77 1.56 -1.42
CA LYS A 37 14.33 2.63 -0.59
C LYS A 37 13.25 3.55 -0.04
N ALA A 38 12.33 3.98 -0.91
CA ALA A 38 11.30 4.95 -0.56
C ALA A 38 10.04 4.84 -1.42
N VAL A 39 8.91 5.26 -0.83
CA VAL A 39 7.67 5.50 -1.56
C VAL A 39 7.65 6.95 -2.01
N THR A 40 7.29 7.19 -3.27
CA THR A 40 7.26 8.56 -3.81
C THR A 40 5.89 8.92 -4.38
N TYR A 41 5.61 10.23 -4.48
CA TYR A 41 4.42 10.76 -5.15
C TYR A 41 4.60 10.91 -6.68
N HIS A 42 5.77 10.57 -7.22
CA HIS A 42 6.03 10.71 -8.65
C HIS A 42 5.09 9.83 -9.45
N LEU A 43 4.37 10.46 -10.39
CA LEU A 43 3.34 9.82 -11.23
C LEU A 43 2.28 9.06 -10.42
N MET A 44 2.02 9.49 -9.18
CA MET A 44 0.94 8.90 -8.39
C MET A 44 -0.41 9.23 -9.03
N GLU A 45 -1.24 8.19 -9.19
CA GLU A 45 -2.53 8.31 -9.83
C GLU A 45 -3.54 7.37 -9.17
N ILE A 46 -4.72 7.91 -8.87
CA ILE A 46 -5.87 7.16 -8.34
C ILE A 46 -6.98 7.24 -9.37
N ARG A 47 -7.28 6.12 -10.05
CA ARG A 47 -8.39 6.00 -10.99
C ARG A 47 -9.53 5.22 -10.38
N SER A 48 -10.74 5.66 -10.68
CA SER A 48 -11.97 4.92 -10.42
C SER A 48 -12.49 4.43 -11.75
N GLU A 49 -12.29 3.14 -12.03
CA GLU A 49 -12.96 2.45 -13.13
C GLU A 49 -14.19 1.72 -12.55
N ASP A 50 -15.21 1.50 -13.37
CA ASP A 50 -16.58 1.09 -12.95
C ASP A 50 -16.65 0.22 -11.69
N SER A 51 -15.89 -0.89 -11.67
CA SER A 51 -15.89 -1.86 -10.56
C SER A 51 -14.60 -1.88 -9.73
N LYS A 52 -13.60 -1.03 -10.03
CA LYS A 52 -12.26 -1.11 -9.44
C LYS A 52 -11.66 0.26 -9.16
N LYS A 53 -10.98 0.35 -8.04
CA LYS A 53 -10.06 1.46 -7.76
C LYS A 53 -8.65 1.02 -8.14
N ILE A 54 -7.97 1.80 -8.98
CA ILE A 54 -6.60 1.55 -9.41
C ILE A 54 -5.72 2.64 -8.82
N LEU A 55 -4.70 2.24 -8.06
CA LEU A 55 -3.64 3.12 -7.56
C LEU A 55 -2.34 2.76 -8.28
N ARG A 56 -1.71 3.75 -8.91
CA ARG A 56 -0.38 3.64 -9.52
C ARG A 56 0.55 4.65 -8.87
N PHE A 57 1.78 4.27 -8.58
CA PHE A 57 2.81 5.14 -8.03
C PHE A 57 4.20 4.56 -8.32
N LEU A 58 5.23 5.40 -8.26
CA LEU A 58 6.62 4.97 -8.44
C LEU A 58 7.32 4.73 -7.10
N LEU A 59 8.01 3.59 -7.04
CA LEU A 59 8.90 3.20 -5.96
C LEU A 59 10.33 3.55 -6.32
N ASP A 60 11.08 4.09 -5.36
CA ASP A 60 12.52 4.26 -5.47
C ASP A 60 13.23 2.98 -4.99
N ILE A 61 14.20 2.51 -5.77
CA ILE A 61 14.90 1.22 -5.62
C ILE A 61 16.36 1.47 -5.26
#